data_AF-A0AA41UZW5-F1
#
_entry.id   AF-A0AA41UZW5-F1
#
_cell.length_a   1.000
_cell.length_b   1.000
_cell.length_c   1.000
_cell.angle_alpha   90.00
_cell.angle_beta   90.00
_cell.angle_gamma   90.00
#
_symmetry.space_group_name_H-M   'P 1'
#
loop_
_entity.id
_entity.type
_entity.pdbx_description
1 polymer ?
#
loop_
_entity_poly.entity_id
_entity_poly.type
_entity_poly.pdbx_seq_one_letter_code
_entity_poly.pdbx_strand_id
1 'polypeptide(L)'
;MAVADRLSKESKISAFYASDLKRASETAQIISSQCGNLEVIQDPDLRERHLGDLQGLVLKEAANIKPKAYQALVSGRTDVAIPGGGESLEQLHDRCTSALQRIGKKHKGERVVVVTHGGVLRELYWRACPNGKRQGKILNTSVNVFHLSDGGERWIIKLWGDVSHLDETGFLKTGFGGDKLSG
;
A
#
# COMPACT_ATOMS: atom_id res chain seq x y z
N MET A 1 -5.08 -0.81 19.03
CA MET A 1 -5.10 -0.03 17.78
C MET A 1 -6.36 -0.41 17.02
N ALA A 2 -7.15 0.55 16.52
CA ALA A 2 -8.49 0.27 15.96
C ALA A 2 -8.52 -0.78 14.84
N VAL A 3 -7.59 -0.70 13.89
CA VAL A 3 -7.50 -1.70 12.81
C VAL A 3 -7.09 -3.09 13.31
N ALA A 4 -6.30 -3.17 14.39
CA ALA A 4 -5.93 -4.45 15.00
C ALA A 4 -7.13 -5.13 15.66
N ASP A 5 -7.96 -4.37 16.39
CA ASP A 5 -9.20 -4.87 16.99
C ASP A 5 -10.21 -5.34 15.92
N ARG A 6 -10.30 -4.61 14.81
CA ARG A 6 -11.10 -5.07 13.67
C ARG A 6 -10.59 -6.40 13.12
N LEU A 7 -9.29 -6.51 12.84
CA LEU A 7 -8.72 -7.69 12.21
C LEU A 7 -8.67 -8.90 13.14
N SER A 8 -8.69 -8.72 14.47
CA SER A 8 -8.76 -9.84 15.42
C SER A 8 -10.11 -10.56 15.39
N LYS A 9 -11.17 -9.90 14.90
CA LYS A 9 -12.53 -10.46 14.74
C LYS A 9 -12.72 -11.22 13.42
N GLU A 10 -11.72 -11.19 12.55
CA GLU A 10 -11.75 -11.86 11.25
C GLU A 10 -11.40 -13.36 11.37
N SER A 11 -11.65 -14.11 10.29
CA SER A 11 -11.20 -15.52 10.20
C SER A 11 -9.69 -15.63 10.41
N LYS A 12 -9.24 -16.82 10.87
CA LYS A 12 -7.83 -17.12 11.18
C LYS A 12 -6.86 -16.56 10.13
N ILE A 13 -5.95 -15.70 10.58
CA ILE A 13 -4.84 -15.17 9.79
C ILE A 13 -3.68 -16.17 9.88
N SER A 14 -3.12 -16.53 8.72
CA SER A 14 -2.03 -17.50 8.62
C SER A 14 -0.65 -16.85 8.61
N ALA A 15 -0.53 -15.62 8.13
CA ALA A 15 0.75 -14.90 8.06
C ALA A 15 0.57 -13.38 7.99
N PHE A 16 1.61 -12.67 8.42
CA PHE A 16 1.77 -11.23 8.28
C PHE A 16 2.96 -10.92 7.39
N TYR A 17 2.74 -10.05 6.40
CA TYR A 17 3.79 -9.44 5.60
C TYR A 17 3.76 -7.92 5.77
N ALA A 18 4.93 -7.28 5.71
CA ALA A 18 5.01 -5.84 5.76
C ALA A 18 6.14 -5.32 4.87
N SER A 19 5.97 -4.12 4.34
CA SER A 19 7.14 -3.34 3.94
C SER A 19 8.08 -3.19 5.15
N ASP A 20 9.37 -3.34 4.88
CA ASP A 20 10.45 -3.13 5.84
C ASP A 20 10.67 -1.65 6.24
N LEU A 21 9.94 -0.70 5.63
CA LEU A 21 9.92 0.67 6.10
C LEU A 21 9.23 0.74 7.46
N LYS A 22 9.93 1.36 8.43
CA LYS A 22 9.54 1.45 9.85
C LYS A 22 8.03 1.64 10.10
N ARG A 23 7.41 2.61 9.42
CA ARG A 23 5.96 2.91 9.56
C ARG A 23 5.04 1.72 9.24
N ALA A 24 5.41 0.88 8.27
CA ALA A 24 4.64 -0.29 7.87
C ALA A 24 4.96 -1.48 8.76
N SER A 25 6.24 -1.72 9.04
CA SER A 25 6.66 -2.83 9.90
C SER A 25 6.15 -2.70 11.34
N GLU A 26 6.20 -1.49 11.92
CA GLU A 26 5.65 -1.22 13.27
C GLU A 26 4.13 -1.40 13.30
N THR A 27 3.42 -0.90 12.28
CA THR A 27 1.97 -1.11 12.16
C THR A 27 1.64 -2.60 12.11
N ALA A 28 2.36 -3.37 11.30
CA ALA A 28 2.15 -4.81 11.19
C ALA A 28 2.42 -5.56 12.51
N GLN A 29 3.46 -5.17 13.25
CA GLN A 29 3.77 -5.75 14.56
C GLN A 29 2.64 -5.51 15.56
N ILE A 30 2.11 -4.28 15.62
CA ILE A 30 0.98 -3.94 16.49
C ILE A 30 -0.26 -4.77 16.11
N ILE A 31 -0.58 -4.92 14.83
CA ILE A 31 -1.70 -5.77 14.38
C ILE A 31 -1.46 -7.22 14.81
N SER A 32 -0.29 -7.76 14.49
CA SER A 32 0.04 -9.16 14.75
C SER A 32 -0.08 -9.52 16.24
N SER A 33 0.38 -8.64 17.14
CA SER A 33 0.27 -8.83 18.60
C SER A 33 -1.15 -9.07 19.10
N GLN A 34 -2.17 -8.59 18.39
CA GLN A 34 -3.59 -8.76 18.73
C GLN A 34 -4.27 -9.87 17.92
N CYS A 35 -3.56 -10.45 16.94
CA CYS A 35 -4.07 -11.42 15.97
C CYS A 35 -3.29 -12.74 16.05
N GLY A 36 -2.96 -13.19 17.26
CA GLY A 36 -2.26 -14.46 17.49
C GLY A 36 -0.74 -14.35 17.58
N ASN A 37 -0.17 -13.14 17.56
CA ASN A 37 1.25 -12.86 17.77
C ASN A 37 2.18 -13.65 16.81
N LEU A 38 1.81 -13.67 15.53
CA LEU A 38 2.58 -14.31 14.47
C LEU A 38 3.80 -13.46 14.08
N GLU A 39 4.83 -14.10 13.56
CA GLU A 39 5.98 -13.38 12.99
C GLU A 39 5.56 -12.49 11.82
N VAL A 40 6.09 -11.27 11.76
CA VAL A 40 5.89 -10.34 10.65
C VAL A 40 7.05 -10.49 9.67
N ILE A 41 6.77 -11.01 8.49
CA ILE A 41 7.76 -11.18 7.43
C ILE A 41 7.93 -9.84 6.71
N GLN A 42 9.13 -9.28 6.77
CA GLN A 42 9.45 -8.06 6.05
C GLN A 42 9.79 -8.35 4.58
N ASP A 43 9.21 -7.57 3.67
CA ASP A 43 9.36 -7.75 2.23
C ASP A 43 9.65 -6.38 1.56
N PRO A 44 10.88 -6.16 1.06
CA PRO A 44 11.24 -4.92 0.37
C PRO A 44 10.39 -4.64 -0.89
N ASP A 45 9.80 -5.67 -1.51
CA ASP A 45 8.93 -5.50 -2.67
C ASP A 45 7.58 -4.86 -2.32
N LEU A 46 7.30 -4.67 -1.02
CA LEU A 46 6.13 -3.93 -0.52
C LEU A 46 6.44 -2.46 -0.21
N ARG A 47 7.67 -1.97 -0.43
CA ARG A 47 8.05 -0.57 -0.22
C ARG A 47 7.25 0.39 -1.10
N GLU A 48 7.02 1.59 -0.56
CA GLU A 48 6.46 2.71 -1.32
C GLU A 48 7.36 3.04 -2.52
N ARG A 49 6.77 3.65 -3.56
CA ARG A 49 7.52 4.13 -4.72
C ARG A 49 8.77 4.91 -4.29
N HIS A 50 9.94 4.50 -4.76
CA HIS A 50 11.16 5.25 -4.55
C HIS A 50 11.11 6.54 -5.36
N LEU A 51 11.10 7.70 -4.70
CA LEU A 51 10.96 9.00 -5.38
C LEU A 51 12.31 9.61 -5.83
N GLY A 52 13.36 8.78 -5.93
CA GLY A 52 14.73 9.19 -6.21
C GLY A 52 15.15 10.47 -5.50
N ASP A 53 15.60 11.46 -6.28
CA ASP A 53 16.03 12.79 -5.87
C ASP A 53 14.94 13.62 -5.14
N LEU A 54 13.67 13.22 -5.21
CA LEU A 54 12.56 13.89 -4.54
C LEU A 54 12.31 13.38 -3.13
N GLN A 55 13.03 12.35 -2.68
CA GLN A 55 12.91 11.84 -1.32
C GLN A 55 13.14 12.95 -0.28
N GLY A 56 12.20 13.09 0.65
CA GLY A 56 12.31 14.06 1.75
C GLY A 56 11.97 15.51 1.38
N LEU A 57 11.65 15.80 0.11
CA LEU A 57 11.23 17.13 -0.31
C LEU A 57 9.72 17.32 -0.16
N VAL A 58 9.30 18.55 0.16
CA VAL A 58 7.90 18.94 0.00
C VAL A 58 7.62 19.14 -1.48
N LEU A 59 6.52 18.55 -1.99
CA LEU A 59 6.24 18.52 -3.43
C LEU A 59 6.16 19.92 -4.07
N LYS A 60 5.64 20.92 -3.33
CA LYS A 60 5.57 22.32 -3.77
C LYS A 60 6.96 22.94 -4.02
N GLU A 61 7.99 22.45 -3.35
CA GLU A 61 9.38 22.93 -3.44
C GLU A 61 10.20 22.10 -4.45
N ALA A 62 9.80 20.85 -4.68
CA ALA A 62 10.47 19.91 -5.59
C ALA A 62 10.63 20.47 -7.02
N ALA A 63 9.64 21.22 -7.51
CA ALA A 63 9.70 21.85 -8.84
C ALA A 63 10.90 22.80 -9.00
N ASN A 64 11.30 23.48 -7.91
CA ASN A 64 12.43 24.42 -7.91
C ASN A 64 13.76 23.74 -7.57
N ILE A 65 13.76 22.81 -6.60
CA ILE A 65 14.99 22.17 -6.11
C ILE A 65 15.49 21.10 -7.08
N LYS A 66 14.57 20.31 -7.66
CA LYS A 66 14.86 19.16 -8.53
C LYS A 66 13.93 19.14 -9.75
N PRO A 67 14.02 20.14 -10.65
CA PRO A 67 13.06 20.33 -11.74
C PRO A 67 12.93 19.12 -12.66
N LYS A 68 14.04 18.44 -13.00
CA LYS A 68 14.01 17.23 -13.84
C LYS A 68 13.27 16.07 -13.17
N ALA A 69 13.48 15.87 -11.87
CA ALA A 69 12.82 14.80 -11.14
C ALA A 69 11.35 15.11 -10.90
N TYR A 70 11.01 16.36 -10.62
CA TYR A 70 9.63 16.83 -10.54
C TYR A 70 8.89 16.63 -11.87
N GLN A 71 9.52 17.01 -13.00
CA GLN A 71 8.96 16.78 -14.34
C GLN A 71 8.70 15.29 -14.60
N ALA A 72 9.63 14.40 -14.24
CA ALA A 72 9.42 12.96 -14.35
C ALA A 72 8.18 12.51 -13.54
N LEU A 73 8.05 12.96 -12.29
CA LEU A 73 6.93 12.63 -11.41
C LEU A 73 5.57 13.08 -11.97
N VAL A 74 5.47 14.30 -12.51
CA VAL A 74 4.21 14.88 -13.00
C VAL A 74 3.94 14.65 -14.48
N SER A 75 4.85 13.98 -15.19
CA SER A 75 4.76 13.77 -16.65
C SER A 75 3.52 12.99 -17.11
N GLY A 76 2.87 12.25 -16.21
CA GLY A 76 1.79 11.32 -16.52
C GLY A 76 2.26 10.05 -17.26
N ARG A 77 3.56 9.93 -17.55
CA ARG A 77 4.14 8.74 -18.16
C ARG A 77 4.41 7.67 -17.11
N THR A 78 4.07 6.43 -17.44
CA THR A 78 4.23 5.28 -16.54
C THR A 78 5.61 4.65 -16.61
N ASP A 79 6.29 4.80 -17.74
CA ASP A 79 7.59 4.22 -18.09
C ASP A 79 8.79 5.07 -17.65
N VAL A 80 8.56 6.29 -17.16
CA VAL A 80 9.64 7.22 -16.78
C VAL A 80 10.03 7.04 -15.31
N ALA A 81 11.26 6.60 -15.09
CA ALA A 81 11.89 6.55 -13.78
C ALA A 81 12.23 7.96 -13.25
N ILE A 82 12.13 8.13 -11.93
CA ILE A 82 12.51 9.40 -11.29
C ILE A 82 14.04 9.43 -11.11
N PRO A 83 14.76 10.48 -11.55
CA PRO A 83 16.21 10.65 -11.34
C PRO A 83 16.63 10.44 -9.88
N GLY A 84 17.87 10.01 -9.66
CA GLY A 84 18.38 9.70 -8.31
C GLY A 84 18.05 8.27 -7.85
N GLY A 85 17.88 7.33 -8.79
CA GLY A 85 17.56 5.94 -8.49
C GLY A 85 16.09 5.68 -8.12
N GLY A 86 15.19 6.61 -8.48
CA GLY A 86 13.77 6.44 -8.26
C GLY A 86 13.11 5.49 -9.26
N GLU A 87 11.88 5.09 -8.96
CA GLU A 87 11.12 4.12 -9.74
C GLU A 87 10.17 4.81 -10.73
N SER A 88 9.96 4.18 -11.89
CA SER A 88 8.80 4.44 -12.75
C SER A 88 7.53 3.86 -12.11
N LEU A 89 6.35 4.19 -12.65
CA LEU A 89 5.11 3.56 -12.18
C LEU A 89 5.05 2.09 -12.61
N GLU A 90 5.56 1.76 -13.80
CA GLU A 90 5.66 0.37 -14.28
C GLU A 90 6.55 -0.48 -13.37
N GLN A 91 7.71 0.04 -12.96
CA GLN A 91 8.60 -0.67 -12.03
C GLN A 91 7.92 -0.94 -10.68
N LEU A 92 7.20 0.06 -10.15
CA LEU A 92 6.40 -0.11 -8.94
C LEU A 92 5.31 -1.17 -9.14
N HIS A 93 4.58 -1.08 -10.25
CA HIS A 93 3.50 -1.99 -10.60
C HIS A 93 3.98 -3.43 -10.66
N ASP A 94 5.02 -3.70 -11.45
CA ASP A 94 5.57 -5.04 -11.64
C ASP A 94 6.09 -5.62 -10.33
N ARG A 95 6.83 -4.83 -9.55
CA ARG A 95 7.38 -5.25 -8.26
C ARG A 95 6.27 -5.62 -7.27
N CYS A 96 5.31 -4.73 -7.02
CA CYS A 96 4.32 -4.97 -5.99
C CYS A 96 3.30 -6.03 -6.38
N THR A 97 2.96 -6.14 -7.67
CA THR A 97 2.07 -7.21 -8.15
C THR A 97 2.75 -8.56 -8.02
N SER A 98 4.02 -8.68 -8.44
CA SER A 98 4.82 -9.89 -8.27
C SER A 98 4.91 -10.34 -6.81
N ALA A 99 5.08 -9.39 -5.88
CA ALA A 99 5.12 -9.68 -4.44
C ALA A 99 3.82 -10.35 -3.96
N LEU A 100 2.66 -9.77 -4.28
CA LEU A 100 1.36 -10.33 -3.88
C LEU A 100 1.03 -11.64 -4.60
N GLN A 101 1.46 -11.82 -5.86
CA GLN A 101 1.33 -13.10 -6.55
C GLN A 101 2.17 -14.18 -5.85
N ARG A 102 3.42 -13.87 -5.49
CA ARG A 102 4.29 -14.78 -4.72
C ARG A 102 3.67 -15.15 -3.37
N ILE A 103 3.17 -14.17 -2.63
CA ILE A 103 2.47 -14.39 -1.35
C ILE A 103 1.22 -15.26 -1.55
N GLY A 104 0.37 -14.93 -2.53
CA GLY A 104 -0.86 -15.69 -2.83
C GLY A 104 -0.59 -17.12 -3.29
N LYS A 105 0.46 -17.35 -4.09
CA LYS A 105 0.92 -18.69 -4.51
C LYS A 105 1.35 -19.55 -3.31
N LYS A 106 2.00 -18.93 -2.31
CA LYS A 106 2.45 -19.59 -1.07
C LYS A 106 1.30 -19.90 -0.11
N HIS A 107 0.29 -19.03 -0.04
CA HIS A 107 -0.79 -19.08 0.94
C HIS A 107 -2.15 -19.44 0.31
N LYS A 108 -2.21 -20.55 -0.43
CA LYS A 108 -3.44 -21.00 -1.10
C LYS A 108 -4.51 -21.41 -0.09
N GLY A 109 -5.70 -20.81 -0.20
CA GLY A 109 -6.81 -21.10 0.72
C GLY A 109 -6.67 -20.45 2.09
N GLU A 110 -5.62 -19.66 2.30
CA GLU A 110 -5.31 -19.01 3.57
C GLU A 110 -5.61 -17.51 3.51
N ARG A 111 -5.71 -16.90 4.70
CA ARG A 111 -5.83 -15.45 4.85
C ARG A 111 -4.51 -14.88 5.34
N VAL A 112 -4.02 -13.87 4.65
CA VAL A 112 -2.79 -13.15 5.01
C VAL A 112 -3.08 -11.67 5.17
N VAL A 113 -2.35 -11.01 6.07
CA VAL A 113 -2.38 -9.56 6.21
C VAL A 113 -1.09 -8.99 5.61
N VAL A 114 -1.23 -8.00 4.74
CA VAL A 114 -0.11 -7.29 4.11
C VAL A 114 -0.20 -5.81 4.47
N VAL A 115 0.85 -5.27 5.10
CA VAL A 115 0.93 -3.84 5.44
C VAL A 115 1.89 -3.12 4.50
N THR A 116 1.37 -2.18 3.72
CA THR A 116 2.11 -1.46 2.67
C THR A 116 1.66 0.01 2.60
N HIS A 117 1.84 0.68 1.46
CA HIS A 117 1.74 2.13 1.29
C HIS A 117 0.74 2.53 0.22
N GLY A 118 0.48 3.83 0.11
CA GLY A 118 -0.56 4.36 -0.76
C GLY A 118 -0.26 4.19 -2.25
N GLY A 119 0.99 4.41 -2.69
CA GLY A 119 1.36 4.19 -4.09
C GLY A 119 1.22 2.72 -4.49
N VAL A 120 1.73 1.82 -3.65
CA VAL A 120 1.58 0.37 -3.84
C VAL A 120 0.11 -0.05 -3.96
N LEU A 121 -0.75 0.36 -3.03
CA LEU A 121 -2.17 -0.01 -3.07
C LEU A 121 -2.85 0.46 -4.36
N ARG A 122 -2.51 1.64 -4.90
CA ARG A 122 -3.06 2.10 -6.19
C ARG A 122 -2.67 1.19 -7.34
N GLU A 123 -1.42 0.74 -7.40
CA GLU A 123 -0.99 -0.19 -8.46
C GLU A 123 -1.65 -1.56 -8.32
N LEU A 124 -1.82 -2.04 -7.09
CA LEU A 124 -2.57 -3.28 -6.83
C LEU A 124 -4.05 -3.17 -7.23
N TYR A 125 -4.66 -1.99 -7.05
CA TYR A 125 -6.01 -1.72 -7.56
C TYR A 125 -6.06 -1.84 -9.08
N TRP A 126 -5.13 -1.19 -9.79
CA TRP A 126 -5.06 -1.25 -11.24
C TRP A 126 -4.82 -2.67 -11.77
N ARG A 127 -3.99 -3.47 -11.08
CA ARG A 127 -3.79 -4.89 -11.42
C ARG A 127 -5.08 -5.69 -11.35
N ALA A 128 -5.92 -5.43 -10.36
CA ALA A 128 -7.19 -6.12 -10.15
C ALA A 128 -8.35 -5.55 -10.99
N CYS A 129 -8.28 -4.28 -11.35
CA CYS A 129 -9.31 -3.56 -12.11
C CYS A 129 -8.67 -2.66 -13.19
N PRO A 130 -8.13 -3.22 -14.30
CA PRO A 130 -7.43 -2.42 -15.32
C PRO A 130 -8.32 -1.35 -15.97
N ASN A 131 -9.61 -1.64 -16.11
CA ASN A 131 -10.62 -0.72 -16.64
C ASN A 131 -11.42 0.01 -15.53
N GLY A 132 -10.88 0.01 -14.31
CA GLY A 132 -11.51 0.62 -13.15
C GLY A 132 -11.49 2.14 -13.19
N LYS A 133 -12.15 2.78 -12.22
CA LYS A 133 -12.07 4.22 -12.03
C LYS A 133 -10.95 4.56 -11.06
N ARG A 134 -10.30 5.70 -11.26
CA ARG A 134 -9.31 6.22 -10.33
C ARG A 134 -9.93 6.34 -8.94
N GLN A 135 -9.32 5.68 -7.97
CA GLN A 135 -9.75 5.74 -6.59
C GLN A 135 -9.29 7.05 -5.93
N GLY A 136 -10.07 7.50 -4.94
CA GLY A 136 -9.78 8.70 -4.17
C GLY A 136 -8.57 8.56 -3.24
N LYS A 137 -8.59 9.30 -2.14
CA LYS A 137 -7.55 9.21 -1.11
C LYS A 137 -7.59 7.84 -0.44
N ILE A 138 -6.44 7.17 -0.39
CA ILE A 138 -6.25 5.98 0.46
C ILE A 138 -5.98 6.49 1.87
N LEU A 139 -6.84 6.10 2.81
CA LEU A 139 -6.75 6.55 4.19
C LEU A 139 -5.80 5.63 4.97
N ASN A 140 -5.12 6.20 5.98
CA ASN A 140 -4.26 5.44 6.87
C ASN A 140 -5.07 4.32 7.54
N THR A 141 -4.45 3.15 7.65
CA THR A 141 -5.08 1.94 8.23
C THR A 141 -6.37 1.49 7.56
N SER A 142 -6.72 2.03 6.39
CA SER A 142 -7.84 1.51 5.59
C SER A 142 -7.59 0.06 5.18
N VAL A 143 -8.63 -0.74 5.21
CA VAL A 143 -8.57 -2.16 4.84
C VAL A 143 -9.05 -2.34 3.42
N ASN A 144 -8.25 -3.09 2.67
CA ASN A 144 -8.53 -3.50 1.30
C ASN A 144 -8.44 -5.03 1.27
N VAL A 145 -9.42 -5.70 0.67
CA VAL A 145 -9.47 -7.16 0.61
C VAL A 145 -9.40 -7.59 -0.84
N PHE A 146 -8.36 -8.33 -1.18
CA PHE A 146 -8.18 -8.96 -2.48
C PHE A 146 -8.37 -10.47 -2.34
N HIS A 147 -9.15 -11.06 -3.25
CA HIS A 147 -9.22 -12.50 -3.45
C HIS A 147 -8.36 -12.85 -4.66
N LEU A 148 -7.27 -13.56 -4.42
CA LEU A 148 -6.38 -14.09 -5.45
C LEU A 148 -6.77 -15.54 -5.75
N SER A 149 -6.90 -15.86 -7.03
CA SER A 149 -7.25 -17.18 -7.54
C SER A 149 -6.44 -17.50 -8.79
N ASP A 150 -6.59 -18.71 -9.33
CA ASP A 150 -5.88 -19.17 -10.53
C ASP A 150 -4.35 -18.98 -10.40
N GLY A 151 -3.80 -19.56 -9.34
CA GLY A 151 -2.38 -19.42 -9.02
C GLY A 151 -1.95 -17.97 -8.72
N GLY A 152 -2.86 -17.05 -8.40
CA GLY A 152 -2.52 -15.64 -8.18
C GLY A 152 -2.56 -14.79 -9.46
N GLU A 153 -3.05 -15.31 -10.57
CA GLU A 153 -3.21 -14.53 -11.81
C GLU A 153 -4.52 -13.77 -11.86
N ARG A 154 -5.59 -14.31 -11.25
CA ARG A 154 -6.90 -13.67 -11.19
C ARG A 154 -7.13 -13.00 -9.85
N TRP A 155 -7.41 -11.70 -9.89
CA TRP A 155 -7.58 -10.84 -8.73
C TRP A 155 -8.99 -10.28 -8.68
N ILE A 156 -9.63 -10.34 -7.52
CA ILE A 156 -10.95 -9.77 -7.29
C ILE A 156 -10.88 -8.89 -6.05
N ILE A 157 -11.27 -7.62 -6.18
CA ILE A 157 -11.42 -6.73 -5.03
C ILE A 157 -12.76 -7.03 -4.36
N LYS A 158 -12.72 -7.42 -3.08
CA LYS A 158 -13.91 -7.64 -2.23
C LYS A 158 -14.27 -6.45 -1.37
N LEU A 159 -13.26 -5.69 -0.96
CA LEU A 159 -13.40 -4.50 -0.13
C LEU A 159 -12.31 -3.52 -0.49
N TRP A 160 -12.64 -2.23 -0.54
CA TRP A 160 -11.69 -1.17 -0.88
C TRP A 160 -11.89 0.04 0.02
N GLY A 161 -10.80 0.52 0.62
CA GLY A 161 -10.75 1.76 1.38
C GLY A 161 -11.59 1.77 2.66
N ASP A 162 -11.88 0.62 3.26
CA ASP A 162 -12.79 0.57 4.39
C ASP A 162 -12.12 1.03 5.69
N VAL A 163 -12.76 2.00 6.35
CA VAL A 163 -12.30 2.66 7.58
C VAL A 163 -13.36 2.65 8.67
N SER A 164 -14.40 1.83 8.55
CA SER A 164 -15.49 1.69 9.53
C SER A 164 -14.99 1.56 11.00
N HIS A 165 -13.93 0.79 11.22
CA HIS A 165 -13.26 0.64 12.52
C HIS A 165 -12.68 1.93 13.13
N LEU A 166 -12.52 3.00 12.35
CA LEU A 166 -12.09 4.32 12.84
C LEU A 166 -13.28 5.15 13.31
N ASP A 167 -14.47 4.95 12.74
CA ASP A 167 -15.69 5.66 13.15
C ASP A 167 -16.04 5.32 14.62
N GLU A 168 -15.77 4.09 15.06
CA GLU A 168 -15.98 3.61 16.45
C GLU A 168 -15.06 4.26 17.49
N THR A 169 -14.02 4.98 17.05
CA THR A 169 -13.04 5.61 17.95
C THR A 169 -13.30 7.10 18.21
N GLY A 170 -14.40 7.65 17.68
CA GLY A 170 -14.67 9.10 17.72
C GLY A 170 -13.72 9.90 16.82
N PHE A 171 -13.04 9.24 15.88
CA PHE A 171 -12.09 9.88 14.99
C PHE A 171 -12.81 10.78 13.98
N LEU A 172 -12.49 12.07 13.97
CA LEU A 172 -13.01 13.00 12.95
C LEU A 172 -12.41 12.64 11.59
N LYS A 173 -13.25 12.47 10.56
CA LYS A 173 -12.82 12.25 9.16
C LYS A 173 -11.82 13.29 8.63
N THR A 174 -11.62 14.40 9.34
CA THR A 174 -10.66 15.48 9.05
C THR A 174 -9.27 15.27 9.67
N GLY A 175 -9.08 14.31 10.59
CA GLY A 175 -7.82 14.09 11.31
C GLY A 175 -6.68 13.54 10.45
N PHE A 176 -6.99 12.93 9.31
CA PHE A 176 -6.00 12.59 8.27
C PHE A 176 -5.88 13.72 7.24
N GLY A 177 -5.74 14.95 7.73
CA GLY A 177 -5.30 16.13 6.99
C GLY A 177 -3.86 15.97 6.53
N GLY A 178 -3.60 15.00 5.65
CA GLY A 178 -2.56 15.21 4.65
C GLY A 178 -3.04 16.39 3.82
N ASP A 179 -2.36 17.53 3.97
CA ASP A 179 -2.62 18.77 3.26
C ASP A 179 -2.98 18.48 1.80
N LYS A 180 -3.85 19.32 1.22
CA LYS A 180 -4.19 19.33 -0.22
C LYS A 180 -2.97 19.45 -1.16
N LEU A 181 -1.76 19.41 -0.62
CA LEU A 181 -0.45 19.58 -1.24
C LEU A 181 0.38 18.27 -1.29
N SER A 182 -0.19 17.13 -0.87
CA SER A 182 0.49 15.82 -0.84
C SER A 182 0.10 14.89 -2.00
N GLY A 183 -0.35 15.44 -3.13
CA GLY A 183 -0.65 14.71 -4.36
C GLY A 183 0.16 15.23 -5.53
#